data_AF-A0A9D6D0H9-F1
#
_entry.id   AF-A0A9D6D0H9-F1
#
_cell.length_a   1.000
_cell.length_b   1.000
_cell.length_c   1.000
_cell.angle_alpha   90.00
_cell.angle_beta   90.00
_cell.angle_gamma   90.00
#
_symmetry.space_group_name_H-M   'P 1'
#
loop_
_entity.id
_entity.type
_entity.pdbx_description
1 polymer ?
#
loop_
_entity_poly.entity_id
_entity_poly.type
_entity_poly.pdbx_seq_one_letter_code
_entity_poly.pdbx_strand_id
1 'polypeptide(L)'
;MHLIIACCLCILLLQPVMCQAEPLTMHYGVNDVDMNGDGVDDIIVKSRWENGNAHSFDRYLALINCKDELCREGVYEVPLGLMEKGSFVTSEGAGCASESPNGLSQLTDYTFEKDENGLLVITKYARDFGENYSSKMPVTITSYKFSDALKEGEMSIGLPRFYFKEVSKRTTEDKYCNVRDLIR
;
A
#
# COMPACT_ATOMS: atom_id res chain seq x y z
N MET A 1 54.29 2.04 43.79
CA MET A 1 52.97 1.39 43.65
C MET A 1 52.15 2.25 42.70
N HIS A 2 52.14 1.92 41.39
CA HIS A 2 51.48 2.72 40.35
C HIS A 2 50.13 2.08 40.03
N LEU A 3 49.05 2.79 40.34
CA LEU A 3 47.67 2.36 40.12
C LEU A 3 47.24 2.84 38.73
N ILE A 4 47.16 1.92 37.76
CA ILE A 4 46.65 2.20 36.41
C ILE A 4 45.12 2.10 36.48
N ILE A 5 44.45 3.23 36.39
CA ILE A 5 42.99 3.32 36.27
C ILE A 5 42.65 3.03 34.80
N ALA A 6 42.23 1.79 34.53
CA ALA A 6 41.67 1.40 33.25
C ALA A 6 40.27 2.01 33.11
N CYS A 7 40.19 3.13 32.39
CA CYS A 7 38.94 3.74 31.96
C CYS A 7 38.31 2.82 30.91
N CYS A 8 37.39 1.96 31.37
CA CYS A 8 36.61 1.07 30.52
C CYS A 8 35.59 1.93 29.76
N LEU A 9 35.98 2.38 28.57
CA LEU A 9 35.15 3.11 27.63
C LEU A 9 34.05 2.16 27.12
N CYS A 10 32.93 2.10 27.83
CA CYS A 10 31.71 1.45 27.38
C CYS A 10 31.17 2.21 26.15
N ILE A 11 31.66 1.84 24.97
CA ILE A 11 31.03 2.16 23.69
C ILE A 11 29.73 1.35 23.64
N LEU A 12 28.66 1.91 24.20
CA LEU A 12 27.29 1.48 23.96
C LEU A 12 27.03 1.66 22.47
N LEU A 13 27.14 0.56 21.72
CA LEU A 13 26.70 0.45 20.33
C LEU A 13 25.18 0.66 20.33
N LEU A 14 24.75 1.91 20.16
CA LEU A 14 23.41 2.26 19.73
C LEU A 14 23.21 1.65 18.34
N GLN A 15 22.83 0.37 18.29
CA GLN A 15 22.36 -0.20 17.05
C GLN A 15 21.10 0.59 16.69
N PRO A 16 21.02 1.17 15.48
CA PRO A 16 19.80 1.78 15.04
C PRO A 16 18.74 0.69 15.09
N VAL A 17 17.70 0.91 15.89
CA VAL A 17 16.48 0.11 15.80
C VAL A 17 15.99 0.39 14.39
N MET A 18 16.26 -0.55 13.47
CA MET A 18 15.65 -0.51 12.15
C MET A 18 14.17 -0.71 12.41
N CYS A 19 13.42 0.39 12.40
CA CYS A 19 11.97 0.36 12.44
C CYS A 19 11.55 -0.32 11.13
N GLN A 20 11.21 -1.60 11.23
CA GLN A 20 10.84 -2.42 10.08
C GLN A 20 9.38 -2.12 9.77
N ALA A 21 9.05 -1.90 8.49
CA ALA A 21 7.67 -1.69 8.07
C ALA A 21 6.79 -2.87 8.53
N GLU A 22 5.62 -2.55 9.08
CA GLU A 22 4.68 -3.55 9.60
C GLU A 22 3.66 -3.91 8.51
N PRO A 23 3.68 -5.14 7.95
CA PRO A 23 2.73 -5.55 6.93
C PRO A 23 1.33 -5.73 7.51
N LEU A 24 0.32 -5.20 6.80
CA LEU A 24 -1.10 -5.30 7.17
C LEU A 24 -1.80 -6.36 6.32
N THR A 25 -2.49 -7.29 6.97
CA THR A 25 -3.32 -8.29 6.28
C THR A 25 -4.76 -7.78 6.18
N MET A 26 -5.24 -7.63 4.95
CA MET A 26 -6.62 -7.18 4.69
C MET A 26 -7.57 -8.35 4.52
N HIS A 27 -8.64 -8.36 5.32
CA HIS A 27 -9.75 -9.30 5.24
C HIS A 27 -10.91 -8.70 4.42
N TYR A 28 -11.75 -9.56 3.82
CA TYR A 28 -12.99 -9.10 3.19
C TYR A 28 -13.91 -8.45 4.22
N GLY A 29 -14.50 -7.32 3.86
CA GLY A 29 -15.30 -6.48 4.75
C GLY A 29 -14.54 -5.23 5.21
N VAL A 30 -14.87 -4.76 6.40
CA VAL A 30 -14.28 -3.59 7.05
C VAL A 30 -12.99 -4.01 7.74
N ASN A 31 -11.93 -3.23 7.54
CA ASN A 31 -10.65 -3.34 8.24
C ASN A 31 -10.42 -2.01 8.95
N ASP A 32 -10.27 -2.06 10.27
CA ASP A 32 -9.94 -0.91 11.09
C ASP A 32 -8.42 -0.69 11.03
N VAL A 33 -8.01 0.49 10.55
CA VAL A 33 -6.61 0.85 10.31
C VAL A 33 -6.47 2.32 10.60
N ASP A 34 -5.77 2.74 11.66
CA ASP A 34 -5.27 4.11 11.77
C ASP A 34 -4.38 4.37 10.54
N MET A 35 -4.76 5.19 9.55
CA MET A 35 -3.99 5.41 8.32
C MET A 35 -3.00 6.58 8.42
N ASN A 36 -3.30 7.55 9.28
CA ASN A 36 -2.60 8.83 9.38
C ASN A 36 -1.71 8.96 10.64
N GLY A 37 -1.64 7.92 11.46
CA GLY A 37 -0.83 7.83 12.67
C GLY A 37 -1.36 8.66 13.83
N ASP A 38 -2.66 9.00 13.86
CA ASP A 38 -3.25 9.84 14.92
C ASP A 38 -3.82 9.03 16.10
N GLY A 39 -3.74 7.70 16.04
CA GLY A 39 -4.24 6.78 17.05
C GLY A 39 -5.75 6.55 17.01
N VAL A 40 -6.46 7.06 16.00
CA VAL A 40 -7.86 6.78 15.72
C VAL A 40 -7.97 5.84 14.52
N ASP A 41 -8.76 4.78 14.67
CA ASP A 41 -8.99 3.88 13.55
C ASP A 41 -9.75 4.57 12.42
N ASP A 42 -9.19 4.43 11.22
CA ASP A 42 -9.86 4.69 9.96
C ASP A 42 -10.37 3.37 9.35
N ILE A 43 -10.99 3.45 8.16
CA ILE A 43 -11.63 2.31 7.53
C ILE A 43 -11.01 2.02 6.17
N ILE A 44 -10.62 0.76 5.96
CA ILE A 44 -10.38 0.18 4.64
C ILE A 44 -11.37 -0.94 4.38
N VAL A 45 -12.23 -0.77 3.37
CA VAL A 45 -13.15 -1.82 2.95
C VAL A 45 -12.52 -2.62 1.82
N LYS A 46 -12.30 -3.92 2.03
CA LYS A 46 -11.99 -4.86 0.94
C LYS A 46 -13.27 -5.57 0.54
N SER A 47 -13.65 -5.43 -0.73
CA SER A 47 -14.86 -6.03 -1.28
C SER A 47 -14.54 -6.81 -2.54
N ARG A 48 -15.49 -7.67 -2.95
CA ARG A 48 -15.40 -8.40 -4.20
C ARG A 48 -16.42 -7.84 -5.18
N TRP A 49 -15.97 -7.49 -6.38
CA TRP A 49 -16.83 -7.14 -7.49
C TRP A 49 -17.09 -8.39 -8.33
N GLU A 50 -18.31 -8.91 -8.18
CA GLU A 50 -18.84 -10.01 -8.96
C GLU A 50 -19.53 -9.49 -10.22
N ASN A 51 -19.18 -10.04 -11.38
CA ASN A 51 -19.80 -9.73 -12.66
C ASN A 51 -20.26 -10.99 -13.42
N GLY A 52 -20.34 -12.14 -12.74
CA GLY A 52 -20.79 -13.41 -13.31
C GLY A 52 -19.72 -14.17 -14.11
N ASN A 53 -18.45 -13.84 -13.96
CA ASN A 53 -17.33 -14.61 -14.50
C ASN A 53 -16.75 -15.59 -13.44
N ALA A 54 -15.77 -16.40 -13.83
CA ALA A 54 -15.06 -17.31 -12.91
C ALA A 54 -13.98 -16.60 -12.06
N HIS A 55 -13.73 -15.31 -12.30
CA HIS A 55 -12.60 -14.55 -11.75
C HIS A 55 -13.04 -13.16 -11.33
N SER A 56 -13.22 -12.98 -10.03
CA SER A 56 -13.66 -11.71 -9.46
C SER A 56 -12.57 -10.65 -9.42
N PHE A 57 -12.97 -9.40 -9.21
CA PHE A 57 -12.04 -8.30 -8.91
C PHE A 57 -12.18 -7.97 -7.43
N ASP A 58 -11.07 -7.82 -6.72
CA ASP A 58 -11.11 -7.20 -5.40
C ASP A 58 -11.13 -5.67 -5.59
N ARG A 59 -11.94 -4.99 -4.79
CA ARG A 59 -11.98 -3.54 -4.71
C ARG A 59 -11.67 -3.10 -3.29
N TYR A 60 -10.83 -2.08 -3.15
CA TYR A 60 -10.61 -1.40 -1.89
C TYR A 60 -11.25 0.00 -1.89
N LEU A 61 -11.69 0.44 -0.72
CA LEU A 61 -12.15 1.79 -0.45
C LEU A 61 -11.49 2.23 0.85
N ALA A 62 -10.77 3.35 0.83
CA ALA A 62 -10.15 3.93 2.01
C ALA A 62 -10.95 5.15 2.47
N LEU A 63 -11.19 5.23 3.77
CA LEU A 63 -12.09 6.17 4.42
C LEU A 63 -11.43 6.67 5.71
N ILE A 64 -11.04 7.95 5.77
CA ILE A 64 -10.40 8.55 6.95
C ILE A 64 -11.42 9.14 7.91
N ASN A 65 -11.28 8.81 9.19
CA ASN A 65 -12.06 9.30 10.30
C ASN A 65 -11.47 10.61 10.81
N CYS A 66 -11.78 11.70 10.11
CA CYS A 66 -11.16 12.98 10.41
C CYS A 66 -11.82 13.67 11.62
N LYS A 67 -10.99 13.98 12.64
CA LYS A 67 -11.43 14.58 13.91
C LYS A 67 -11.06 16.05 14.12
N ASP A 68 -10.34 16.67 13.18
CA ASP A 68 -9.98 18.08 13.35
C ASP A 68 -11.15 19.04 13.07
N GLU A 69 -11.02 20.29 13.53
CA GLU A 69 -12.06 21.32 13.41
C GLU A 69 -12.44 21.67 11.96
N LEU A 70 -11.58 21.35 10.99
CA LEU A 70 -11.82 21.59 9.57
C LEU A 70 -12.62 20.46 8.92
N CYS A 71 -12.63 19.29 9.56
CA CYS A 71 -13.50 18.20 9.23
C CYS A 71 -14.84 18.38 9.95
N ARG A 72 -15.90 18.50 9.17
CA ARG A 72 -17.25 18.39 9.72
C ARG A 72 -17.41 16.94 10.13
N GLU A 73 -17.33 16.66 11.43
CA GLU A 73 -17.46 15.34 12.08
C GLU A 73 -17.93 14.25 11.10
N GLY A 74 -16.99 13.51 10.52
CA GLY A 74 -17.32 12.70 9.36
C GLY A 74 -16.17 11.87 8.85
N VAL A 75 -16.51 11.04 7.86
CA VAL A 75 -15.61 10.12 7.19
C VAL A 75 -15.41 10.61 5.76
N TYR A 76 -14.16 10.67 5.31
CA TYR A 76 -13.79 11.18 3.99
C TYR A 76 -13.14 10.09 3.16
N GLU A 77 -13.47 10.01 1.86
CA GLU A 77 -12.78 9.12 0.94
C GLU A 77 -11.33 9.56 0.72
N VAL A 78 -10.41 8.60 0.72
CA VAL A 78 -8.97 8.80 0.48
C VAL A 78 -8.60 8.15 -0.86
N PRO A 79 -8.56 8.90 -1.97
CA PRO A 79 -8.23 8.35 -3.29
C PRO A 79 -6.75 7.97 -3.41
N LEU A 80 -6.47 7.07 -4.36
CA LEU A 80 -5.11 6.76 -4.79
C LEU A 80 -4.65 7.83 -5.79
N GLY A 81 -3.71 8.70 -5.38
CA GLY A 81 -3.24 9.83 -6.17
C GLY A 81 -4.18 11.05 -6.17
N LEU A 82 -3.72 12.16 -6.77
CA LEU A 82 -4.43 13.45 -6.77
C LEU A 82 -5.51 13.58 -7.87
N MET A 83 -5.39 12.82 -8.95
CA MET A 83 -6.19 13.04 -10.17
C MET A 83 -6.78 11.77 -10.77
N GLU A 84 -6.43 10.58 -10.27
CA GLU A 84 -7.04 9.36 -10.77
C GLU A 84 -8.41 9.18 -10.14
N LYS A 85 -9.45 9.04 -10.99
CA LYS A 85 -10.73 8.40 -10.64
C LYS A 85 -10.57 6.89 -10.39
N GLY A 86 -9.36 6.45 -10.05
CA GLY A 86 -9.01 5.06 -9.89
C GLY A 86 -9.47 4.58 -8.54
N SER A 87 -10.58 3.84 -8.52
CA SER A 87 -10.86 2.95 -7.40
C SER A 87 -9.68 1.99 -7.24
N PHE A 88 -9.35 1.59 -6.01
CA PHE A 88 -8.39 0.52 -5.78
C PHE A 88 -9.00 -0.78 -6.34
N VAL A 89 -8.58 -1.25 -7.51
CA VAL A 89 -9.17 -2.44 -8.15
C VAL A 89 -8.05 -3.40 -8.53
N THR A 90 -8.10 -4.62 -7.99
CA THR A 90 -7.27 -5.72 -8.50
C THR A 90 -7.85 -6.20 -9.81
N SER A 91 -7.03 -6.81 -10.66
CA SER A 91 -7.53 -7.45 -11.87
C SER A 91 -6.94 -8.84 -12.04
N GLU A 92 -7.83 -9.79 -12.34
CA GLU A 92 -7.53 -11.21 -12.42
C GLU A 92 -7.99 -11.77 -13.78
N GLY A 93 -7.28 -12.78 -14.25
CA GLY A 93 -7.68 -13.64 -15.35
C GLY A 93 -7.16 -15.06 -15.17
N ALA A 94 -7.38 -15.90 -16.17
CA ALA A 94 -6.95 -17.30 -16.16
C ALA A 94 -5.72 -17.50 -17.04
N GLY A 95 -4.79 -18.38 -16.67
CA GLY A 95 -3.81 -18.89 -17.64
C GLY A 95 -2.39 -19.10 -17.11
N CYS A 96 -2.11 -18.76 -15.87
CA CYS A 96 -0.78 -18.97 -15.27
C CYS A 96 -0.62 -20.35 -14.60
N ALA A 97 -1.42 -21.34 -15.00
CA ALA A 97 -1.52 -22.66 -14.36
C ALA A 97 -0.19 -23.42 -14.20
N SER A 98 0.80 -23.16 -15.06
CA SER A 98 2.11 -23.80 -14.93
C SER A 98 2.99 -23.19 -13.84
N GLU A 99 2.71 -21.97 -13.37
CA GLU A 99 3.58 -21.21 -12.46
C GLU A 99 2.88 -20.77 -11.18
N SER A 100 1.54 -20.63 -11.21
CA SER A 100 0.73 -20.30 -10.04
C SER A 100 0.00 -21.56 -9.53
N PRO A 101 0.10 -21.90 -8.22
CA PRO A 101 -0.60 -23.05 -7.64
C PRO A 101 -2.12 -23.06 -7.87
N ASN A 102 -2.70 -21.88 -8.12
CA ASN A 102 -4.14 -21.70 -8.33
C ASN A 102 -4.49 -21.44 -9.81
N GLY A 103 -3.48 -21.37 -10.70
CA GLY A 103 -3.61 -21.07 -12.12
C GLY A 103 -4.20 -19.72 -12.51
N LEU A 104 -4.34 -18.83 -11.53
CA LEU A 104 -4.79 -17.46 -11.72
C LEU A 104 -3.65 -16.59 -12.23
N SER A 105 -3.97 -15.70 -13.16
CA SER A 105 -3.12 -14.65 -13.66
C SER A 105 -3.57 -13.32 -13.07
N GLN A 106 -2.85 -12.82 -12.07
CA GLN A 106 -3.13 -11.52 -11.49
C GLN A 106 -2.36 -10.45 -12.26
N LEU A 107 -3.09 -9.48 -12.81
CA LEU A 107 -2.50 -8.33 -13.50
C LEU A 107 -2.26 -7.17 -12.54
N THR A 108 -3.07 -7.07 -11.48
CA THR A 108 -2.91 -6.03 -10.46
C THR A 108 -3.19 -6.59 -9.07
N ASP A 109 -2.34 -6.26 -8.11
CA ASP A 109 -2.56 -6.52 -6.68
C ASP A 109 -1.99 -5.40 -5.81
N TYR A 110 -2.36 -5.39 -4.53
CA TYR A 110 -1.97 -4.38 -3.55
C TYR A 110 -1.46 -5.02 -2.27
N THR A 111 -0.41 -4.45 -1.70
CA THR A 111 -0.02 -4.68 -0.30
C THR A 111 -0.19 -3.40 0.50
N PHE A 112 -0.34 -3.57 1.81
CA PHE A 112 -0.59 -2.51 2.77
C PHE A 112 0.40 -2.68 3.91
N GLU A 113 1.04 -1.59 4.33
CA GLU A 113 2.00 -1.61 5.43
C GLU A 113 2.02 -0.27 6.17
N LYS A 114 2.55 -0.28 7.38
CA LYS A 114 2.85 0.92 8.15
C LYS A 114 4.32 1.28 7.98
N ASP A 115 4.59 2.55 7.66
CA ASP A 115 5.95 3.08 7.68
C ASP A 115 6.46 3.32 9.11
N GLU A 116 7.69 3.79 9.25
CA GLU A 116 8.31 4.07 10.54
C GLU A 116 7.62 5.18 11.36
N ASN A 117 6.73 5.96 10.74
CA ASN A 117 5.96 7.03 11.37
C ASN A 117 4.51 6.60 11.64
N GLY A 118 4.16 5.33 11.39
CA GLY A 118 2.79 4.83 11.53
C GLY A 118 1.85 5.30 10.41
N LEU A 119 2.36 5.82 9.30
CA LEU A 119 1.56 6.21 8.14
C LEU A 119 1.32 5.02 7.23
N LEU A 120 0.11 4.92 6.66
CA LEU A 120 -0.21 3.85 5.73
C LEU A 120 0.56 4.05 4.41
N VAL A 121 1.23 2.99 3.98
CA VAL A 121 1.83 2.85 2.67
C VAL A 121 1.10 1.73 1.91
N ILE A 122 0.75 2.02 0.66
CA ILE A 122 0.10 1.10 -0.25
C ILE A 122 1.04 0.85 -1.41
N THR A 123 1.39 -0.41 -1.67
CA THR A 123 2.18 -0.77 -2.85
C THR A 123 1.29 -1.46 -3.87
N LYS A 124 1.15 -0.84 -5.03
CA LYS A 124 0.46 -1.39 -6.21
C LYS A 124 1.48 -2.14 -7.06
N TYR A 125 1.17 -3.40 -7.36
CA TYR A 125 1.89 -4.22 -8.33
C TYR A 125 1.01 -4.34 -9.55
N ALA A 126 1.44 -3.83 -10.69
CA ALA A 126 0.64 -3.84 -11.91
C ALA A 126 1.48 -4.23 -13.12
N ARG A 127 0.92 -5.02 -14.01
CA ARG A 127 1.50 -5.28 -15.34
C ARG A 127 0.44 -5.11 -16.41
N ASP A 128 0.90 -4.75 -17.61
CA ASP A 128 0.02 -4.69 -18.77
C ASP A 128 -0.48 -6.08 -19.19
N PHE A 129 -1.61 -6.08 -19.87
CA PHE A 129 -2.09 -7.24 -20.60
C PHE A 129 -1.16 -7.50 -21.80
N GLY A 130 -0.66 -8.73 -21.93
CA GLY A 130 0.16 -9.13 -23.08
C GLY A 130 -0.68 -9.63 -24.25
N GLU A 131 -0.14 -10.54 -25.04
CA GLU A 131 -0.92 -11.23 -26.09
C GLU A 131 -2.07 -12.06 -25.50
N ASN A 132 -1.89 -12.54 -24.26
CA ASN A 132 -2.90 -13.23 -23.46
C ASN A 132 -2.58 -13.10 -21.97
N TYR A 133 -3.43 -13.65 -21.10
CA TYR A 133 -3.23 -13.62 -19.64
C TYR A 133 -1.96 -14.35 -19.20
N SER A 134 -1.53 -15.42 -19.89
CA SER A 134 -0.31 -16.15 -19.54
C SER A 134 0.98 -15.46 -19.97
N SER A 135 0.89 -14.40 -20.79
CA SER A 135 2.05 -13.61 -21.20
C SER A 135 2.78 -13.04 -19.99
N LYS A 136 4.10 -13.26 -19.94
CA LYS A 136 4.98 -12.66 -18.94
C LYS A 136 5.29 -11.22 -19.33
N MET A 137 4.98 -10.28 -18.46
CA MET A 137 5.23 -8.85 -18.67
C MET A 137 6.02 -8.28 -17.49
N PRO A 138 6.84 -7.23 -17.70
CA PRO A 138 7.41 -6.46 -16.59
C PRO A 138 6.31 -5.96 -15.65
N VAL A 139 6.62 -5.88 -14.35
CA VAL A 139 5.69 -5.39 -13.33
C VAL A 139 6.13 -4.00 -12.91
N THR A 140 5.23 -3.03 -13.05
CA THR A 140 5.36 -1.72 -12.43
C THR A 140 4.91 -1.80 -10.98
N ILE A 141 5.81 -1.41 -10.10
CA ILE A 141 5.62 -1.35 -8.66
C ILE A 141 5.56 0.13 -8.28
N THR A 142 4.43 0.56 -7.73
CA THR A 142 4.20 1.94 -7.33
C THR A 142 3.80 1.97 -5.87
N SER A 143 4.58 2.66 -5.03
CA SER A 143 4.23 2.88 -3.62
C SER A 143 3.61 4.25 -3.45
N TYR A 144 2.54 4.28 -2.67
CA TYR A 144 1.82 5.48 -2.31
C TYR A 144 1.78 5.60 -0.79
N LYS A 145 1.96 6.81 -0.28
CA LYS A 145 1.94 7.10 1.15
C LYS A 145 0.77 8.01 1.46
N PHE A 146 0.11 7.78 2.60
CA PHE A 146 -0.93 8.68 3.08
C PHE A 146 -0.40 10.12 3.17
N SER A 147 -1.21 11.08 2.70
CA SER A 147 -0.88 12.50 2.67
C SER A 147 -2.09 13.34 3.07
N ASP A 148 -1.83 14.40 3.83
CA ASP A 148 -2.77 15.49 4.13
C ASP A 148 -2.27 16.76 3.44
N ALA A 149 -2.90 17.11 2.31
CA ALA A 149 -2.56 18.25 1.49
C ALA A 149 -2.54 19.56 2.27
N LEU A 150 -3.36 19.67 3.34
CA LEU A 150 -3.37 20.86 4.18
C LEU A 150 -2.08 20.97 4.99
N LYS A 151 -1.64 19.88 5.63
CA LYS A 151 -0.40 19.83 6.43
C LYS A 151 0.84 20.02 5.56
N GLU A 152 0.79 19.56 4.31
CA GLU A 152 1.89 19.70 3.34
C GLU A 152 1.90 21.06 2.64
N GLY A 153 0.88 21.91 2.81
CA GLY A 153 0.77 23.19 2.12
C GLY A 153 0.46 23.06 0.61
N GLU A 154 -0.06 21.91 0.19
CA GLU A 154 -0.39 21.57 -1.20
C GLU A 154 -1.88 21.74 -1.53
N MET A 155 -2.66 22.27 -0.58
CA MET A 155 -4.11 22.42 -0.72
C MET A 155 -4.44 23.40 -1.86
N SER A 156 -5.25 22.95 -2.81
CA SER A 156 -5.77 23.79 -3.89
C SER A 156 -7.21 23.40 -4.25
N ILE A 157 -7.92 24.33 -4.90
CA ILE A 157 -9.32 24.13 -5.28
C ILE A 157 -9.44 22.91 -6.20
N GLY A 158 -10.25 21.95 -5.79
CA GLY A 158 -10.52 20.74 -6.57
C GLY A 158 -9.61 19.56 -6.25
N LEU A 159 -8.59 19.73 -5.40
CA LEU A 159 -7.82 18.60 -4.87
C LEU A 159 -8.47 18.03 -3.60
N PRO A 160 -8.47 16.70 -3.43
CA PRO A 160 -8.87 16.11 -2.17
C PRO A 160 -7.88 16.52 -1.07
N ARG A 161 -8.39 16.76 0.14
CA ARG A 161 -7.53 17.06 1.30
C ARG A 161 -6.64 15.86 1.64
N PHE A 162 -7.24 14.68 1.73
CA PHE A 162 -6.56 13.43 2.05
C PHE A 162 -6.42 12.61 0.78
N TYR A 163 -5.25 12.05 0.53
CA TYR A 163 -5.00 11.19 -0.61
C TYR A 163 -3.75 10.33 -0.38
N PHE A 164 -3.56 9.29 -1.18
CA PHE A 164 -2.31 8.55 -1.21
C PHE A 164 -1.38 9.12 -2.29
N LYS A 165 -0.29 9.76 -1.87
CA LYS A 165 0.71 10.39 -2.73
C LYS A 165 1.70 9.36 -3.24
N GLU A 166 1.96 9.33 -4.55
CA GLU A 166 3.02 8.49 -5.12
C GLU A 166 4.38 8.90 -4.55
N VAL A 167 5.09 7.96 -3.92
CA VAL A 167 6.42 8.19 -3.33
C VAL A 167 7.52 7.42 -4.05
N SER A 168 7.18 6.36 -4.78
CA SER A 168 8.12 5.69 -5.66
C SER A 168 7.41 4.94 -6.78
N LYS A 169 8.11 4.80 -7.91
CA LYS A 169 7.67 4.01 -9.05
C LYS A 169 8.87 3.39 -9.73
N ARG A 170 8.80 2.08 -9.94
CA ARG A 170 9.83 1.32 -10.68
C ARG A 170 9.20 0.20 -11.48
N THR A 171 9.91 -0.30 -12.47
CA THR A 171 9.50 -1.46 -13.26
C THR A 171 10.55 -2.54 -13.14
N THR A 172 10.13 -3.80 -12.98
CA THR A 172 11.05 -4.94 -12.93
C THR A 172 11.71 -5.19 -14.28
N GLU A 173 12.96 -5.65 -14.27
CA GLU A 173 13.60 -6.17 -15.49
C GLU A 173 13.01 -7.54 -15.87
N ASP A 174 12.83 -8.39 -14.85
CA ASP A 174 12.18 -9.69 -14.99
C ASP A 174 10.69 -9.54 -15.34
N LYS A 175 10.19 -10.56 -16.03
CA LYS A 175 8.81 -10.63 -16.50
C LYS A 175 8.03 -11.68 -15.72
N TYR A 176 6.81 -11.32 -15.34
CA TYR A 176 5.95 -12.14 -14.50
C TYR A 176 4.62 -12.38 -15.20
N CYS A 177 4.12 -13.60 -15.11
CA CYS A 177 2.77 -13.92 -15.55
C CYS A 177 1.74 -13.61 -14.44
N ASN A 178 2.15 -13.63 -13.16
CA ASN A 178 1.31 -13.28 -12.02
C ASN A 178 2.05 -12.29 -11.11
N VAL A 179 1.45 -11.13 -10.83
CA VAL A 179 2.10 -10.11 -9.96
C VAL A 179 2.31 -10.59 -8.52
N ARG A 180 1.53 -11.57 -8.03
CA ARG A 180 1.70 -12.14 -6.69
C ARG A 180 3.00 -12.89 -6.49
N ASP A 181 3.65 -13.32 -7.57
CA ASP A 181 4.94 -14.00 -7.49
C ASP A 181 6.06 -13.06 -6.99
N LEU A 182 5.84 -11.73 -7.05
CA LEU A 182 6.72 -10.69 -6.50
C LEU A 182 6.43 -10.30 -5.05
N ILE A 183 5.26 -10.68 -4.52
CA ILE A 183 4.79 -10.26 -3.19
C ILE A 183 5.30 -11.23 -2.10
N ARG A 184 5.82 -12.40 -2.49
CA ARG A 184 6.26 -13.48 -1.60
C ARG A 184 7.69 -13.33 -1.11
#